data_AF-A0AAF0X9M0-F1
#
_entry.id   AF-A0AAF0X9M0-F1
#
_cell.length_a   1.000
_cell.length_b   1.000
_cell.length_c   1.000
_cell.angle_alpha   90.00
_cell.angle_beta   90.00
_cell.angle_gamma   90.00
#
_symmetry.space_group_name_H-M   'P 1'
#
loop_
_entity.id
_entity.type
_entity.pdbx_description
1 polymer ?
#
loop_
_entity_poly.entity_id
_entity_poly.type
_entity_poly.pdbx_seq_one_letter_code
_entity_poly.pdbx_strand_id
1 'polypeptide(L)'
;MVQNHIIKVWEEAGRVDEIEKVVSDEGVAIKVWDYERERAYELKLKKLSSSKSFIISGAWRTKFVKERRLKRGDTIGLYWSTSKSRFVFSVLARAPPIPVSERGGE
;
A
#
# COMPACT_ATOMS: atom_id res chain seq x y z
N MET A 1 -12.69 -1.36 -0.28
CA MET A 1 -11.81 -0.19 -0.15
C MET A 1 -11.51 0.46 -1.51
N VAL A 2 -10.69 -0.16 -2.38
CA VAL A 2 -10.27 0.46 -3.67
C VAL A 2 -11.45 0.80 -4.60
N GLN A 3 -12.37 -0.13 -4.85
CA GLN A 3 -13.50 0.13 -5.76
C GLN A 3 -14.37 1.31 -5.31
N ASN A 4 -14.84 1.30 -4.06
CA ASN A 4 -15.80 2.30 -3.59
C ASN A 4 -15.19 3.66 -3.22
N HIS A 5 -13.91 3.72 -2.86
CA HIS A 5 -13.29 4.95 -2.35
C HIS A 5 -12.20 5.53 -3.24
N ILE A 6 -11.76 4.78 -4.26
CA ILE A 6 -10.74 5.23 -5.22
C ILE A 6 -11.34 5.23 -6.61
N ILE A 7 -11.73 4.06 -7.13
CA ILE A 7 -12.25 3.94 -8.51
C ILE A 7 -13.53 4.76 -8.68
N LYS A 8 -14.51 4.63 -7.77
CA LYS A 8 -15.74 5.42 -7.83
C LYS A 8 -15.46 6.93 -7.84
N VAL A 9 -14.51 7.39 -7.02
CA VAL A 9 -14.10 8.81 -6.99
C VAL A 9 -13.43 9.23 -8.29
N TRP A 10 -12.65 8.34 -8.91
CA TRP A 10 -12.04 8.58 -10.21
C TRP A 10 -13.08 8.59 -11.34
N GLU A 11 -14.11 7.72 -11.28
CA GLU A 11 -15.23 7.71 -12.21
C GLU A 11 -16.01 9.03 -12.14
N GLU A 12 -16.37 9.46 -10.93
CA GLU A 12 -17.04 10.73 -10.67
C GLU A 12 -16.21 11.94 -11.13
N ALA A 13 -14.88 11.81 -11.09
CA ALA A 13 -13.94 12.84 -11.54
C ALA A 13 -13.55 12.74 -13.03
N GLY A 14 -14.09 11.77 -13.79
CA GLY A 14 -13.76 11.58 -15.21
C GLY A 14 -12.32 11.12 -15.49
N ARG A 15 -11.65 10.49 -14.53
CA ARG A 15 -10.25 10.00 -14.63
C ARG A 15 -10.17 8.64 -15.34
N VAL A 16 -10.59 8.61 -16.60
CA VAL A 16 -10.73 7.39 -17.40
C VAL A 16 -9.39 6.67 -17.56
N ASP A 17 -8.32 7.39 -17.88
CA ASP A 17 -6.98 6.82 -18.09
C ASP A 17 -6.47 6.07 -16.85
N GLU A 18 -6.66 6.62 -15.65
CA GLU A 18 -6.26 5.97 -14.41
C GLU A 18 -7.08 4.73 -14.08
N ILE A 19 -8.37 4.73 -14.43
CA ILE A 19 -9.25 3.58 -14.26
C ILE A 19 -8.81 2.44 -15.20
N GLU A 20 -8.51 2.75 -16.45
CA GLU A 20 -8.01 1.77 -17.42
C GLU A 20 -6.65 1.21 -16.98
N LYS A 21 -5.74 2.08 -16.54
CA LYS A 21 -4.42 1.66 -16.07
C LYS A 21 -4.47 0.84 -14.79
N VAL A 22 -5.37 1.13 -13.85
CA VAL A 22 -5.43 0.36 -12.59
C VAL A 22 -5.95 -1.06 -12.81
N VAL A 23 -6.76 -1.30 -13.85
CA VAL A 23 -7.22 -2.64 -14.20
C VAL A 23 -6.31 -3.37 -15.18
N SER A 24 -5.34 -2.68 -15.79
CA SER A 24 -4.32 -3.25 -16.65
C SER A 24 -3.11 -3.78 -15.86
N ASP A 25 -2.25 -4.53 -16.54
CA ASP A 25 -0.99 -5.01 -15.94
C ASP A 25 0.03 -3.90 -15.70
N GLU A 26 -0.10 -2.76 -16.40
CA GLU A 26 0.75 -1.58 -16.24
C GLU A 26 0.58 -0.97 -14.86
N GLY A 27 -0.65 -0.91 -14.36
CA GLY A 27 -0.98 -0.22 -13.11
C GLY A 27 -0.91 1.30 -13.22
N VAL A 28 -1.39 1.98 -12.18
CA VAL A 28 -1.39 3.43 -12.07
C VAL A 28 -0.43 3.89 -10.97
N ALA A 29 0.29 4.98 -11.22
CA ALA A 29 1.12 5.63 -10.21
C ALA A 29 0.26 6.26 -9.12
N ILE A 30 0.58 5.97 -7.86
CA ILE A 30 -0.10 6.49 -6.69
C ILE A 30 0.91 7.00 -5.67
N LYS A 31 0.51 8.00 -4.88
CA LYS A 31 1.31 8.47 -3.74
C LYS A 31 0.92 7.72 -2.47
N VAL A 32 1.92 7.31 -1.70
CA VAL A 32 1.77 6.78 -0.34
C VAL A 32 2.56 7.67 0.61
N TRP A 33 1.86 8.28 1.56
CA TRP A 33 2.44 9.12 2.60
C TRP A 33 2.74 8.29 3.84
N ASP A 34 4.01 8.18 4.19
CA ASP A 34 4.45 7.63 5.48
C ASP A 34 4.20 8.68 6.56
N TYR A 35 3.23 8.43 7.44
CA TYR A 35 2.78 9.39 8.43
C TYR A 35 3.88 9.73 9.43
N GLU A 36 4.57 8.73 9.97
CA GLU A 36 5.60 8.99 11.00
C GLU A 36 6.89 9.57 10.43
N ARG A 37 7.16 9.36 9.13
CA ARG A 37 8.34 9.93 8.46
C ARG A 37 8.07 11.24 7.71
N GLU A 38 6.80 11.67 7.68
CA GLU A 38 6.36 12.84 6.95
C GLU A 38 6.86 12.90 5.50
N ARG A 39 6.82 11.76 4.80
CA ARG A 39 7.37 11.64 3.45
C ARG A 39 6.42 10.91 2.50
N ALA A 40 6.30 11.45 1.28
CA ALA A 40 5.58 10.81 0.19
C ALA A 40 6.53 9.92 -0.62
N TYR A 41 6.03 8.77 -1.04
CA TYR A 41 6.68 7.89 -1.99
C TYR A 41 5.70 7.59 -3.13
N GLU A 42 6.22 7.48 -4.34
CA GLU A 42 5.45 7.02 -5.48
C GLU A 42 5.53 5.49 -5.58
N LEU A 43 4.37 4.87 -5.72
CA LEU A 43 4.18 3.43 -5.85
C LEU A 43 3.20 3.15 -6.98
N LYS A 44 2.98 1.87 -7.27
CA LYS A 44 2.11 1.44 -8.35
C LYS A 44 0.95 0.60 -7.81
N LEU A 45 -0.27 1.06 -8.05
CA LEU A 45 -1.51 0.34 -7.74
C LEU A 45 -1.98 -0.39 -9.00
N LYS A 46 -2.27 -1.68 -8.88
CA LYS A 46 -2.92 -2.43 -9.96
C LYS A 46 -3.81 -3.54 -9.47
N LYS A 47 -4.78 -3.93 -10.28
CA LYS A 47 -5.57 -5.14 -10.09
C LYS A 47 -4.74 -6.36 -10.48
N LEU A 48 -4.80 -7.41 -9.68
CA LEU A 48 -4.23 -8.71 -10.05
C LEU A 48 -5.15 -9.36 -11.09
N SER A 49 -4.62 -9.74 -12.26
CA SER A 49 -5.38 -10.39 -13.33
C SER A 49 -6.06 -11.69 -12.90
N SER A 50 -5.44 -12.44 -11.99
CA SER A 50 -5.96 -13.70 -11.46
C SER A 50 -7.06 -13.55 -10.39
N SER A 51 -7.39 -12.32 -9.96
CA SER A 51 -8.35 -12.12 -8.86
C SER A 51 -9.08 -10.78 -8.91
N LYS A 52 -9.95 -10.53 -7.92
CA LYS A 52 -10.56 -9.20 -7.71
C LYS A 52 -9.73 -8.32 -6.76
N SER A 53 -8.52 -8.75 -6.40
CA SER A 53 -7.64 -8.06 -5.47
C SER A 53 -6.78 -7.00 -6.15
N PHE A 54 -6.40 -5.99 -5.38
CA PHE A 54 -5.49 -4.94 -5.80
C PHE A 54 -4.19 -5.05 -5.01
N ILE A 55 -3.07 -4.75 -5.66
CA ILE A 55 -1.75 -4.75 -5.04
C ILE A 55 -1.09 -3.38 -5.17
N ILE A 56 -0.31 -3.03 -4.15
CA ILE A 56 0.62 -1.91 -4.18
C ILE A 56 2.02 -2.50 -4.40
N SER A 57 2.68 -2.07 -5.46
CA SER A 57 3.95 -2.61 -5.94
C SER A 57 4.99 -1.50 -6.17
N GLY A 58 6.15 -1.85 -6.73
CA GLY A 58 7.25 -0.92 -6.96
C GLY A 58 8.08 -0.72 -5.70
N ALA A 59 8.16 0.53 -5.22
CA ALA A 59 8.99 0.92 -4.08
C ALA A 59 8.52 0.37 -2.72
N TRP A 60 7.42 -0.40 -2.67
CA TRP A 60 6.90 -0.98 -1.43
C TRP A 60 7.97 -1.74 -0.63
N ARG A 61 8.65 -2.69 -1.28
CA ARG A 61 9.64 -3.55 -0.60
C ARG A 61 10.82 -2.75 -0.07
N THR A 62 11.30 -1.77 -0.81
CA THR A 62 12.50 -0.99 -0.43
C THR A 62 12.16 0.10 0.59
N LYS A 63 11.11 0.89 0.35
CA LYS A 63 10.79 2.07 1.16
C LYS A 63 9.94 1.77 2.39
N PHE A 64 9.05 0.81 2.30
CA PHE A 64 8.17 0.47 3.42
C PHE A 64 8.70 -0.74 4.17
N VAL A 65 8.91 -1.87 3.48
CA VAL A 65 9.34 -3.10 4.18
C VAL A 65 10.75 -2.96 4.76
N LYS A 66 11.77 -2.66 3.93
CA LYS A 66 13.16 -2.58 4.41
C LYS A 66 13.38 -1.39 5.33
N GLU A 67 13.07 -0.17 4.88
CA GLU A 67 13.42 1.02 5.68
C GLU A 67 12.57 1.17 6.94
N ARG A 68 11.30 0.72 6.97
CA ARG A 68 10.48 0.70 8.21
C ARG A 68 10.67 -0.58 9.03
N ARG A 69 11.57 -1.47 8.57
CA ARG A 69 11.90 -2.76 9.19
C ARG A 69 10.63 -3.56 9.49
N LEU A 70 9.69 -3.57 8.55
CA LEU A 70 8.47 -4.36 8.68
C LEU A 70 8.82 -5.83 8.64
N LYS A 71 8.27 -6.59 9.57
CA LYS A 71 8.40 -8.05 9.62
C LYS A 71 7.02 -8.70 9.71
N ARG A 72 6.99 -10.01 9.46
CA ARG A 72 5.76 -10.80 9.62
C ARG A 72 5.22 -10.62 11.04
N GLY A 73 3.92 -10.35 11.15
CA GLY A 73 3.23 -10.08 12.41
C GLY A 73 3.18 -8.60 12.82
N ASP A 74 3.90 -7.69 12.15
CA ASP A 74 3.63 -6.26 12.29
C ASP A 74 2.25 -5.93 11.71
N THR A 75 1.51 -5.06 12.37
CA THR A 75 0.23 -4.52 11.89
C THR A 75 0.45 -3.14 11.31
N ILE A 76 0.05 -2.94 10.06
CA ILE A 76 0.12 -1.65 9.37
C ILE A 76 -1.28 -1.07 9.18
N GLY A 77 -1.38 0.25 9.22
CA GLY A 77 -2.55 1.02 8.85
C GLY A 77 -2.37 1.56 7.45
N LEU A 78 -3.40 1.42 6.62
CA LEU A 78 -3.44 2.00 5.28
C LEU A 78 -4.84 2.51 5.00
N TYR A 79 -4.99 3.82 4.82
CA TYR A 79 -6.27 4.42 4.42
C TYR A 79 -6.09 5.36 3.24
N TRP A 80 -7.17 5.54 2.47
CA TRP A 80 -7.19 6.45 1.34
C TRP A 80 -7.67 7.84 1.78
N SER A 81 -6.86 8.87 1.56
CA SER A 81 -7.26 10.26 1.71
C SER A 81 -7.77 10.77 0.37
N THR A 82 -9.10 10.92 0.25
CA THR A 82 -9.77 11.40 -0.96
C THR A 82 -9.31 12.81 -1.34
N SER A 83 -9.28 13.74 -0.37
CA SER A 83 -8.87 15.13 -0.58
C SER A 83 -7.43 15.30 -1.06
N LYS A 84 -6.54 14.39 -0.67
CA LYS A 84 -5.12 14.41 -1.07
C LYS A 84 -4.80 13.39 -2.17
N SER A 85 -5.80 12.65 -2.65
CA SER A 85 -5.69 11.54 -3.61
C SER A 85 -4.46 10.65 -3.37
N ARG A 86 -4.27 10.21 -2.12
CA ARG A 86 -3.10 9.42 -1.70
C ARG A 86 -3.46 8.42 -0.61
N PHE A 87 -2.70 7.35 -0.52
CA PHE A 87 -2.70 6.53 0.68
C PHE A 87 -1.92 7.20 1.80
N VAL A 88 -2.36 6.99 3.03
CA VAL A 88 -1.61 7.31 4.23
C VAL A 88 -1.29 5.99 4.94
N PHE A 89 -0.01 5.81 5.24
CA PHE A 89 0.58 4.64 5.84
C PHE A 89 1.06 4.95 7.26
N SER A 90 0.87 3.99 8.16
CA SER A 90 1.42 4.02 9.52
C SER A 90 1.69 2.60 10.01
N VAL A 91 2.63 2.44 10.94
CA VAL A 91 2.83 1.17 11.66
C VAL A 91 2.04 1.24 12.96
N LEU A 92 0.95 0.47 13.05
CA LEU A 92 0.03 0.51 14.20
C LEU A 92 0.53 -0.32 15.38
N ALA A 93 1.11 -1.49 15.10
CA ALA A 93 1.66 -2.36 16.13
C ALA A 93 2.84 -3.15 15.59
N ARG A 94 3.85 -3.37 16.44
CA ARG A 94 4.98 -4.25 16.13
C ARG A 94 4.67 -5.66 16.58
N ALA A 95 5.12 -6.65 15.79
CA ALA A 95 5.04 -8.04 16.17
C ALA A 95 5.74 -8.23 17.52
N PRO A 96 5.19 -9.07 18.40
CA PRO A 96 5.81 -9.35 19.69
C PRO A 96 7.25 -9.85 19.50
N PRO A 97 8.11 -9.68 20.53
CA PRO A 97 9.42 -10.31 20.53
C PRO A 97 9.26 -11.81 20.27
N ILE A 98 10.08 -12.36 19.38
CA ILE A 98 10.12 -13.81 19.19
C ILE A 98 10.53 -14.43 20.55
N PRO A 99 9.73 -15.36 21.10
CA PRO A 99 10.08 -16.04 22.35
C PRO A 99 11.48 -16.64 22.26
N VAL A 100 12.25 -16.57 23.34
CA VAL A 100 13.65 -17.06 23.38
C VAL A 100 13.75 -18.54 23.00
N SER A 101 12.68 -19.32 23.20
CA SER A 101 12.59 -20.73 22.81
C SER A 101 12.61 -21.00 21.31
N GLU A 102 12.36 -20.00 20.45
CA GLU A 102 12.47 -20.12 18.99
C GLU A 102 13.77 -19.49 18.46
N ARG A 103 14.66 -19.06 19.36
CA ARG A 103 15.94 -18.41 19.04
C ARG A 103 17.08 -19.42 19.16
N GLY A 104 17.02 -20.53 18.43
CA GLY A 104 18.11 -21.50 18.43
C GLY A 104 17.85 -22.68 17.49
N GLY A 105 18.71 -22.82 16.49
CA GLY A 105 18.71 -23.94 15.56
C GLY A 105 19.70 -23.81 14.41
N GLU A 106 20.89 -23.26 14.65
CA GLU A 106 22.12 -23.51 13.87
C GLU A 106 23.32 -23.49 14.83
#